data_AF-A0A399PIP2-F1
#
_entry.id   AF-A0A399PIP2-F1
#
_cell.length_a   1.000
_cell.length_b   1.000
_cell.length_c   1.000
_cell.angle_alpha   90.00
_cell.angle_beta   90.00
_cell.angle_gamma   90.00
#
_symmetry.space_group_name_H-M   'P 1'
#
loop_
_entity.id
_entity.type
_entity.pdbx_description
1 polymer ?
#
loop_
_entity_poly.entity_id
_entity_poly.type
_entity_poly.pdbx_seq_one_letter_code
_entity_poly.pdbx_strand_id
1 'polypeptide(L)'
;MTDAEHPGRPADAEIAARLAAALRAPDASARLQAALTAGTRPDPALVDGLIHRCRVEPDLNVREMLTWALIRHDPEITIPPLIAELTSPIPQARGQALHTLSKIGDRRALPAITP
;
A
#
# COMPACT_ATOMS: atom_id res chain seq x y z
N MET A 1 -8.75 1.73 30.88
CA MET A 1 -9.88 1.45 29.98
C MET A 1 -9.27 1.07 28.64
N THR A 2 -8.82 -0.18 28.54
CA THR A 2 -8.18 -0.73 27.34
C THR A 2 -9.27 -0.99 26.32
N ASP A 3 -9.23 -0.23 25.23
CA ASP A 3 -9.97 -0.56 24.02
C ASP A 3 -9.30 -1.82 23.46
N ALA A 4 -9.89 -2.98 23.73
CA ALA A 4 -9.45 -4.22 23.12
C ALA A 4 -9.88 -4.16 21.66
N GLU A 5 -8.93 -3.89 20.75
CA GLU A 5 -9.08 -4.18 19.33
C GLU A 5 -9.74 -5.55 19.18
N HIS A 6 -10.98 -5.58 18.70
CA HIS A 6 -11.64 -6.82 18.35
C HIS A 6 -10.83 -7.44 17.21
N PRO A 7 -10.24 -8.63 17.38
CA PRO A 7 -9.56 -9.29 16.28
C PRO A 7 -10.55 -9.42 15.13
N GLY A 8 -10.15 -8.97 13.94
CA GLY A 8 -10.98 -9.02 12.74
C GLY A 8 -11.56 -10.42 12.53
N ARG A 9 -12.76 -10.50 11.94
CA ARG A 9 -13.44 -11.79 11.77
C ARG A 9 -12.54 -12.71 10.92
N PRO A 10 -12.50 -14.04 11.17
CA PRO A 10 -11.65 -14.96 10.40
C PRO A 10 -11.87 -14.86 8.87
N ALA A 11 -13.10 -14.56 8.46
CA ALA A 11 -13.46 -14.33 7.06
C ALA A 11 -12.80 -13.07 6.46
N ASP A 12 -12.61 -12.01 7.25
CA ASP A 12 -11.97 -10.77 6.80
C ASP A 12 -10.47 -11.01 6.57
N ALA A 13 -9.83 -11.76 7.47
CA ALA A 13 -8.43 -12.18 7.29
C ALA A 13 -8.24 -13.08 6.06
N GLU A 14 -9.20 -13.98 5.77
CA GLU A 14 -9.17 -14.80 4.56
C GLU A 14 -9.34 -13.95 3.29
N ILE A 15 -10.24 -12.97 3.31
CA ILE A 15 -10.42 -12.01 2.20
C ILE A 15 -9.14 -11.21 1.98
N ALA A 16 -8.51 -10.69 3.04
CA ALA A 16 -7.26 -9.96 2.97
C ALA A 16 -6.14 -10.83 2.38
N ALA A 17 -6.02 -12.09 2.81
CA ALA A 17 -5.04 -13.03 2.28
C ALA A 17 -5.24 -13.32 0.77
N ARG A 18 -6.51 -13.48 0.35
CA ARG A 18 -6.85 -13.68 -1.07
C ARG A 18 -6.55 -12.45 -1.91
N LEU A 19 -6.83 -11.25 -1.40
CA LEU A 19 -6.49 -9.99 -2.07
C LEU A 19 -4.97 -9.81 -2.17
N ALA A 20 -4.23 -10.11 -1.12
CA ALA A 20 -2.77 -10.10 -1.14
C ALA A 20 -2.21 -11.07 -2.19
N ALA A 21 -2.80 -12.25 -2.36
CA ALA A 21 -2.45 -13.17 -3.44
C ALA A 21 -2.78 -12.61 -4.84
N ALA A 22 -3.95 -11.97 -5.00
CA ALA A 22 -4.36 -11.36 -6.26
C ALA A 22 -3.45 -10.20 -6.70
N LEU A 23 -2.87 -9.45 -5.75
CA LEU A 23 -1.83 -8.44 -6.06
C LEU A 23 -0.58 -9.05 -6.72
N ARG A 24 -0.33 -10.35 -6.59
CA ARG A 24 0.78 -11.07 -7.22
C ARG A 24 0.39 -11.84 -8.47
N ALA A 25 -0.85 -11.72 -8.93
CA ALA A 25 -1.33 -12.43 -10.11
C ALA A 25 -0.50 -12.06 -11.35
N PRO A 26 -0.31 -12.99 -12.31
CA PRO A 26 0.42 -12.72 -13.54
C PRO A 26 -0.30 -11.68 -14.42
N ASP A 27 -1.63 -11.68 -14.41
CA ASP A 27 -2.46 -10.76 -15.17
C ASP A 27 -2.53 -9.36 -14.53
N ALA A 28 -2.33 -8.32 -15.34
CA ALA A 28 -2.37 -6.93 -14.88
C ALA A 28 -3.78 -6.49 -14.47
N SER A 29 -4.81 -6.99 -15.15
CA SER A 29 -6.21 -6.64 -14.82
C SER A 29 -6.59 -7.18 -13.45
N ALA A 30 -6.19 -8.41 -13.13
CA ALA A 30 -6.39 -9.01 -11.81
C ALA A 30 -5.71 -8.19 -10.69
N ARG A 31 -4.46 -7.75 -10.92
CA ARG A 31 -3.74 -6.89 -9.97
C ARG A 31 -4.41 -5.52 -9.81
N LEU A 32 -4.86 -4.91 -10.91
CA LEU A 32 -5.60 -3.65 -10.91
C LEU A 32 -6.87 -3.75 -10.07
N GLN A 33 -7.66 -4.81 -10.27
CA GLN A 33 -8.89 -5.05 -9.50
C GLN A 33 -8.61 -5.33 -8.02
N ALA A 34 -7.52 -6.02 -7.71
CA ALA A 34 -7.10 -6.25 -6.33
C ALA A 34 -6.74 -4.92 -5.63
N ALA A 35 -5.94 -4.07 -6.28
CA ALA A 35 -5.59 -2.75 -5.76
C ALA A 35 -6.82 -1.84 -5.61
N LEU A 36 -7.73 -1.83 -6.59
CA LEU A 36 -9.00 -1.09 -6.52
C LEU A 36 -9.85 -1.55 -5.33
N THR A 37 -9.93 -2.86 -5.11
CA THR A 37 -10.69 -3.42 -3.99
C THR A 37 -10.08 -3.00 -2.65
N ALA A 38 -8.74 -3.09 -2.53
CA ALA A 38 -8.01 -2.68 -1.33
C ALA A 38 -8.20 -1.19 -1.01
N GLY A 39 -8.24 -0.30 -2.01
CA GLY A 39 -8.50 1.12 -1.77
C GLY A 39 -9.97 1.45 -1.47
N THR A 40 -10.90 0.62 -1.97
CA THR A 40 -12.35 0.77 -1.70
C THR A 40 -12.72 0.24 -0.31
N ARG A 41 -12.04 -0.80 0.15
CA ARG A 41 -12.20 -1.41 1.48
C ARG A 41 -10.82 -1.50 2.15
N PRO A 42 -10.31 -0.39 2.70
CA PRO A 42 -9.01 -0.37 3.36
C PRO A 42 -8.97 -1.34 4.54
N ASP A 43 -7.92 -2.13 4.59
CA ASP A 43 -7.62 -3.06 5.68
C ASP A 43 -6.13 -2.94 5.99
N PRO A 44 -5.73 -2.65 7.24
CA PRO A 44 -4.32 -2.54 7.61
C PRO A 44 -3.46 -3.74 7.17
N ALA A 45 -4.02 -4.95 7.12
CA ALA A 45 -3.31 -6.15 6.69
C ALA A 45 -2.90 -6.14 5.21
N LEU A 46 -3.46 -5.24 4.39
CA LEU A 46 -3.15 -5.12 2.96
C LEU A 46 -1.99 -4.18 2.66
N VAL A 47 -1.60 -3.30 3.59
CA VAL A 47 -0.59 -2.26 3.37
C VAL A 47 0.73 -2.86 2.90
N ASP A 48 1.22 -3.91 3.59
CA ASP A 48 2.48 -4.57 3.22
C ASP A 48 2.42 -5.19 1.82
N GLY A 49 1.27 -5.77 1.46
CA GLY A 49 1.06 -6.34 0.12
C GLY A 49 1.07 -5.28 -0.97
N LEU A 50 0.44 -4.13 -0.73
CA LEU A 50 0.42 -2.99 -1.65
C LEU A 50 1.83 -2.40 -1.83
N ILE A 51 2.56 -2.17 -0.72
CA ILE A 51 3.93 -1.65 -0.76
C ILE A 51 4.87 -2.62 -1.46
N HIS A 52 4.79 -3.92 -1.13
CA HIS A 52 5.58 -4.94 -1.82
C HIS A 52 5.31 -4.90 -3.33
N ARG A 53 4.05 -4.71 -3.74
CA ARG A 53 3.73 -4.66 -5.15
C ARG A 53 4.25 -3.41 -5.85
N CYS A 54 4.25 -2.25 -5.19
CA CYS A 54 4.89 -1.03 -5.69
C CYS A 54 6.37 -1.19 -6.05
N ARG A 55 7.09 -2.15 -5.42
CA ARG A 55 8.51 -2.40 -5.71
C ARG A 55 8.77 -3.01 -7.09
N VAL A 56 7.79 -3.73 -7.64
CA VAL A 56 7.99 -4.61 -8.81
C VAL A 56 6.94 -4.51 -9.92
N GLU A 57 5.87 -3.73 -9.73
CA GLU A 57 4.78 -3.63 -10.70
C GLU A 57 5.24 -3.06 -12.06
N PRO A 58 5.17 -3.79 -13.18
CA PRO A 58 5.52 -3.22 -14.48
C PRO A 58 4.45 -2.28 -15.04
N ASP A 59 3.17 -2.52 -14.79
CA ASP A 59 2.05 -1.81 -15.42
C ASP A 59 1.77 -0.45 -14.77
N LEU A 60 1.73 0.62 -15.56
CA LEU A 60 1.54 1.99 -15.06
C LEU A 60 0.14 2.21 -14.47
N ASN A 61 -0.91 1.63 -15.05
CA ASN A 61 -2.26 1.78 -14.51
C ASN A 61 -2.38 1.09 -13.14
N VAL A 62 -1.74 -0.06 -12.98
CA VAL A 62 -1.68 -0.75 -11.68
C VAL A 62 -0.89 0.09 -10.68
N ARG A 63 0.23 0.72 -11.07
CA ARG A 63 1.00 1.61 -10.17
C ARG A 63 0.19 2.80 -9.66
N GLU A 64 -0.56 3.46 -10.53
CA GLU A 64 -1.45 4.55 -10.13
C GLU A 64 -2.54 4.06 -9.17
N MET A 65 -3.11 2.88 -9.44
CA MET A 65 -4.11 2.30 -8.56
C MET A 65 -3.53 1.89 -7.19
N LEU A 66 -2.29 1.38 -7.14
CA LEU A 66 -1.60 1.08 -5.88
C LEU A 66 -1.38 2.35 -5.05
N THR A 67 -0.94 3.45 -5.69
CA THR A 67 -0.82 4.76 -5.05
C THR A 67 -2.17 5.22 -4.50
N TRP A 68 -3.23 5.17 -5.32
CA TRP A 68 -4.57 5.54 -4.88
C TRP A 68 -5.00 4.68 -3.70
N ALA A 69 -4.83 3.37 -3.76
CA ALA A 69 -5.19 2.46 -2.68
C ALA A 69 -4.46 2.79 -1.37
N LEU A 70 -3.15 3.07 -1.42
CA LEU A 70 -2.36 3.44 -0.24
C LEU A 70 -2.84 4.76 0.39
N ILE A 71 -3.23 5.76 -0.41
CA ILE A 71 -3.78 7.04 0.10
C ILE A 71 -5.13 6.82 0.82
N ARG A 72 -5.86 5.76 0.50
CA ARG A 72 -7.14 5.41 1.15
C ARG A 72 -6.98 4.75 2.51
N HIS A 73 -5.79 4.23 2.81
CA HIS A 73 -5.50 3.61 4.12
C HIS A 73 -5.11 4.70 5.13
N ASP A 74 -5.14 4.33 6.42
CA ASP A 74 -4.75 5.24 7.49
C ASP A 74 -3.28 5.70 7.31
N PRO A 75 -3.00 7.02 7.31
CA PRO A 75 -1.64 7.55 7.27
C PRO A 75 -0.72 7.02 8.37
N GLU A 76 -1.23 6.73 9.57
CA GLU A 76 -0.44 6.21 10.70
C GLU A 76 0.24 4.88 10.37
N ILE A 77 -0.42 4.03 9.58
CA ILE A 77 0.10 2.70 9.21
C ILE A 77 0.85 2.72 7.87
N THR A 78 0.56 3.67 6.98
CA THR A 78 1.14 3.70 5.62
C THR A 78 2.41 4.53 5.53
N ILE A 79 2.52 5.65 6.25
CA ILE A 79 3.66 6.55 6.14
C ILE A 79 4.98 5.89 6.59
N PRO A 80 5.07 5.23 7.76
CA PRO A 80 6.34 4.64 8.21
C PRO A 80 6.97 3.65 7.22
N PRO A 81 6.25 2.66 6.65
CA PRO A 81 6.85 1.75 5.68
C PRO A 81 7.15 2.43 4.34
N LEU A 82 6.38 3.44 3.91
CA LEU A 82 6.71 4.23 2.72
C LEU A 82 8.00 5.05 2.89
N ILE A 83 8.24 5.62 4.08
CA ILE A 83 9.52 6.29 4.38
C ILE A 83 10.67 5.30 4.29
N ALA A 84 10.51 4.06 4.79
CA ALA A 84 11.55 3.04 4.68
C ALA A 84 11.93 2.74 3.21
N GLU A 85 10.94 2.69 2.31
CA GLU A 85 11.17 2.45 0.88
C GLU A 85 12.02 3.54 0.19
N LEU A 86 12.11 4.75 0.74
CA LEU A 86 12.96 5.81 0.17
C LEU A 86 14.45 5.45 0.15
N THR A 87 14.87 4.50 1.00
CA THR A 87 16.24 3.97 1.05
C THR A 87 16.40 2.62 0.34
N SER A 88 15.34 2.12 -0.30
CA SER A 88 15.33 0.82 -0.98
C SER A 88 16.41 0.77 -2.08
N PRO A 89 17.10 -0.38 -2.26
CA PRO A 89 18.02 -0.55 -3.39
C PRO A 89 17.28 -0.53 -4.74
N ILE A 90 15.97 -0.77 -4.76
CA ILE A 90 15.14 -0.84 -5.96
C ILE A 90 14.69 0.58 -6.38
N PRO A 91 15.10 1.10 -7.56
CA PRO A 91 14.73 2.45 -7.98
C PRO A 91 13.23 2.70 -8.09
N GLN A 92 12.47 1.68 -8.53
CA GLN A 92 11.02 1.76 -8.64
C GLN A 92 10.35 1.93 -7.26
N ALA A 93 10.84 1.21 -6.26
CA ALA A 93 10.33 1.31 -4.90
C ALA A 93 10.49 2.72 -4.34
N ARG A 94 11.71 3.30 -4.47
CA ARG A 94 11.98 4.69 -4.08
C ARG A 94 11.07 5.67 -4.81
N GLY A 95 10.92 5.51 -6.13
CA GLY A 95 10.09 6.38 -6.96
C GLY A 95 8.60 6.33 -6.60
N GLN A 96 8.04 5.13 -6.43
CA GLN A 96 6.65 4.96 -6.00
C GLN A 96 6.43 5.49 -4.59
N ALA A 97 7.35 5.21 -3.65
CA ALA A 97 7.24 5.71 -2.29
C ALA A 97 7.24 7.24 -2.23
N LEU A 98 8.17 7.88 -2.92
CA LEU A 98 8.22 9.34 -3.03
C LEU A 98 6.93 9.90 -3.65
N HIS A 99 6.46 9.28 -4.74
CA HIS A 99 5.22 9.68 -5.39
C HIS A 99 4.03 9.56 -4.43
N THR A 100 3.82 8.41 -3.77
CA THR A 100 2.72 8.21 -2.84
C THR A 100 2.79 9.16 -1.64
N LEU A 101 3.97 9.33 -1.02
CA LEU A 101 4.15 10.28 0.09
C LEU A 101 3.82 11.72 -0.31
N SER A 102 4.19 12.14 -1.53
CA SER A 102 3.83 13.47 -2.05
C SER A 102 2.32 13.67 -2.20
N LYS A 103 1.55 12.59 -2.43
CA LYS A 103 0.09 12.62 -2.58
C LYS A 103 -0.64 12.51 -1.25
N ILE A 104 -0.08 11.80 -0.28
CA ILE A 104 -0.56 11.80 1.11
C ILE A 104 -0.44 13.22 1.68
N GLY A 105 0.67 13.92 1.41
CA GLY A 105 0.85 15.32 1.80
C GLY A 105 1.01 15.56 3.31
N ASP A 106 1.29 14.51 4.08
CA ASP A 106 1.48 14.59 5.52
C ASP A 106 2.88 15.15 5.86
N ARG A 107 2.90 16.13 6.77
CA ARG A 107 4.13 16.83 7.17
C ARG A 107 5.18 15.91 7.81
N ARG A 108 4.76 14.77 8.37
CA ARG A 108 5.65 13.77 8.97
C ARG A 108 6.62 13.16 7.96
N ALA A 109 6.24 13.12 6.68
CA ALA A 109 7.11 12.62 5.62
C ALA A 109 8.11 13.66 5.12
N LEU A 110 7.92 14.96 5.41
CA LEU A 110 8.74 16.04 4.86
C LEU A 110 10.24 15.86 5.14
N PRO A 111 10.69 15.59 6.39
CA PRO A 111 12.11 15.42 6.66
C PRO A 111 12.77 14.27 5.88
N ALA A 112 11.99 13.32 5.39
CA ALA A 112 12.48 12.19 4.61
C ALA A 112 12.52 12.45 3.09
N ILE A 113 11.79 13.46 2.58
CA ILE A 113 11.68 13.76 1.15
C ILE A 113 12.35 15.08 0.73
N THR A 114 12.65 15.97 1.68
CA THR A 114 13.42 17.20 1.44
C THR A 114 14.80 17.10 2.11
N PRO A 115 15.91 17.33 1.37
CA PRO A 115 17.27 17.36 1.93
C PRO A 115 17.48 18.40 3.02
#